data_AF-A0A5V6PZG5-F1
#
_entry.id   AF-A0A5V6PZG5-F1
#
_cell.length_a   1.000
_cell.length_b   1.000
_cell.length_c   1.000
_cell.angle_alpha   90.00
_cell.angle_beta   90.00
_cell.angle_gamma   90.00
#
_symmetry.space_group_name_H-M   'P 1'
#
loop_
_entity.id
_entity.type
_entity.pdbx_description
1 polymer ?
#
loop_
_entity_poly.entity_id
_entity_poly.type
_entity_poly.pdbx_seq_one_letter_code
_entity_poly.pdbx_strand_id
1 'polypeptide(L)'
;MEIDHIKILSKSALVILTEYIDLISSDLYNLIDYMHTDKYKTYCDLSKIIADFTKDNIDKIKEINLPINNKFSVHYYDLCIISSKLNDFKMKCETVIKDNESFYSKFLNSFGFNSNVPMEIVICSLYKNYSFIHSVLKDDDMRNELTKFFSSIEANYNCFMVEYFSYKKTQSFDDVSSYASLAVGQRIEYEQVDAENLLHNKKVVYIDQNIISEYCSAKNKKLRSLLNSLKEKGEYVFVFSPYLVEDGIKMDYVYFNLYLAQVLKLTNGIFISKVDNEICYVKEDFDTLVSRVIEWLPATSVAENIKYYEAKLNYFSYPFVRKDSRIVSKINEDISGFFMDIESTKNIIINDRNVSFFDFLQSVLWNITNQFDLEDMKAGRIRVDKDYDYVEIIERVSKFLDVINYKTERIRDKKKILSSYQDVQHLAHAWKADYFLTNDDRLIERGSYIYGLLGVKTKFIKDNELADLK
;
A
#
# COMPACT_ATOMS: atom_id res chain seq x y z
N MET A 1 0.15 11.92 -39.86
CA MET A 1 1.31 12.24 -39.01
C MET A 1 0.89 12.82 -37.65
N GLU A 2 -0.10 13.72 -37.59
CA GLU A 2 -0.64 14.23 -36.30
C GLU A 2 -1.43 13.21 -35.47
N ILE A 3 -2.12 12.25 -36.09
CA ILE A 3 -2.93 11.23 -35.39
C ILE A 3 -2.07 10.24 -34.58
N ASP A 4 -0.87 9.90 -35.05
CA ASP A 4 0.02 8.99 -34.33
C ASP A 4 0.74 9.70 -33.18
N HIS A 5 1.05 10.99 -33.33
CA HIS A 5 1.48 11.83 -32.23
C HIS A 5 0.37 11.98 -31.19
N ILE A 6 -0.89 12.20 -31.59
CA ILE A 6 -2.06 12.22 -30.69
C ILE A 6 -2.27 10.87 -29.99
N LYS A 7 -2.06 9.72 -30.65
CA LYS A 7 -2.12 8.39 -30.00
C LYS A 7 -0.98 8.16 -29.00
N ILE A 8 0.24 8.62 -29.31
CA ILE A 8 1.39 8.58 -28.40
C ILE A 8 1.17 9.53 -27.22
N LEU A 9 0.53 10.66 -27.47
CA LEU A 9 0.10 11.66 -26.49
C LEU A 9 -0.98 11.15 -25.57
N SER A 10 -2.04 10.56 -26.11
CA SER A 10 -3.05 9.86 -25.34
C SER A 10 -2.39 8.78 -24.51
N LYS A 11 -1.50 7.93 -25.05
CA LYS A 11 -0.77 6.89 -24.28
C LYS A 11 0.27 7.39 -23.27
N SER A 12 0.71 8.65 -23.33
CA SER A 12 1.78 9.18 -22.46
C SER A 12 1.24 10.17 -21.43
N ALA A 13 0.25 10.99 -21.79
CA ALA A 13 -0.62 11.69 -20.85
C ALA A 13 -1.56 10.73 -20.12
N LEU A 14 -1.90 9.58 -20.73
CA LEU A 14 -2.61 8.50 -20.04
C LEU A 14 -1.85 8.11 -18.79
N VAL A 15 -0.53 8.00 -18.68
CA VAL A 15 0.04 7.46 -17.41
C VAL A 15 -0.30 8.34 -16.18
N ILE A 16 -0.38 9.66 -16.36
CA ILE A 16 -0.81 10.63 -15.33
C ILE A 16 -2.33 10.66 -15.20
N LEU A 17 -3.08 10.40 -16.28
CA LEU A 17 -4.54 10.30 -16.32
C LEU A 17 -5.10 8.88 -16.13
N THR A 18 -4.31 7.80 -16.10
CA THR A 18 -4.69 6.37 -16.07
C THR A 18 -4.48 5.86 -14.67
N GLU A 19 -3.46 6.36 -13.95
CA GLU A 19 -3.55 6.37 -12.48
C GLU A 19 -4.70 7.24 -11.98
N TYR A 20 -5.30 8.09 -12.82
CA TYR A 20 -6.53 8.84 -12.52
C TYR A 20 -7.80 8.10 -12.99
N ILE A 21 -7.79 7.49 -14.17
CA ILE A 21 -8.93 6.79 -14.80
C ILE A 21 -9.11 5.36 -14.26
N ASP A 22 -8.04 4.64 -13.90
CA ASP A 22 -8.13 3.31 -13.25
C ASP A 22 -8.46 3.41 -11.75
N LEU A 23 -8.32 4.59 -11.13
CA LEU A 23 -8.66 4.85 -9.72
C LEU A 23 -10.06 5.45 -9.54
N ILE A 24 -10.66 6.03 -10.59
CA ILE A 24 -12.09 6.38 -10.64
C ILE A 24 -12.85 5.19 -11.26
N SER A 25 -12.70 4.00 -10.68
CA SER A 25 -13.45 2.83 -11.16
C SER A 25 -14.93 2.97 -10.81
N SER A 26 -15.77 2.76 -11.84
CA SER A 26 -17.24 2.64 -11.91
C SER A 26 -18.06 3.90 -12.24
N ASP A 27 -17.88 5.04 -11.59
CA ASP A 27 -18.93 6.08 -11.67
C ASP A 27 -18.72 7.15 -12.77
N LEU A 28 -17.54 7.21 -13.39
CA LEU A 28 -17.35 8.00 -14.61
C LEU A 28 -17.73 7.22 -15.87
N TYR A 29 -17.81 5.89 -15.82
CA TYR A 29 -18.20 5.06 -16.98
C TYR A 29 -19.65 5.33 -17.41
N ASN A 30 -20.50 5.76 -16.48
CA ASN A 30 -21.88 6.20 -16.76
C ASN A 30 -21.97 7.67 -17.22
N LEU A 31 -20.91 8.46 -17.08
CA LEU A 31 -20.79 9.81 -17.67
C LEU A 31 -20.04 9.77 -19.01
N ILE A 32 -19.20 8.76 -19.22
CA ILE A 32 -18.41 8.45 -20.43
C ILE A 32 -19.17 7.53 -21.39
N ASP A 33 -20.47 7.28 -21.18
CA ASP A 33 -21.34 6.88 -22.30
C ASP A 33 -21.61 8.05 -23.29
N TYR A 34 -20.89 9.16 -23.12
CA TYR A 34 -20.66 10.21 -24.12
C TYR A 34 -19.48 9.92 -25.07
N MET A 35 -18.97 8.68 -25.11
CA MET A 35 -17.98 8.21 -26.11
C MET A 35 -18.53 8.14 -27.56
N HIS A 36 -19.74 8.64 -27.79
CA HIS A 36 -20.29 8.90 -29.13
C HIS A 36 -20.39 10.39 -29.47
N THR A 37 -19.46 11.23 -29.00
CA THR A 37 -19.39 12.60 -29.52
C THR A 37 -18.05 12.94 -30.15
N ASP A 38 -18.09 13.09 -31.46
CA ASP A 38 -17.14 13.80 -32.34
C ASP A 38 -16.93 15.30 -31.94
N LYS A 39 -17.16 15.68 -30.67
CA LYS A 39 -17.32 17.08 -30.25
C LYS A 39 -16.04 17.78 -29.83
N TYR A 40 -15.02 17.06 -29.35
CA TYR A 40 -13.85 17.71 -28.74
C TYR A 40 -12.59 17.40 -29.52
N LYS A 41 -12.04 18.45 -30.16
CA LYS A 41 -10.92 18.34 -31.10
C LYS A 41 -9.55 18.32 -30.41
N THR A 42 -9.41 18.84 -29.18
CA THR A 42 -8.12 18.91 -28.47
C THR A 42 -8.24 18.80 -26.93
N TYR A 43 -7.13 18.47 -26.25
CA TYR A 43 -6.99 18.47 -24.78
C TYR A 43 -7.26 19.85 -24.15
N CYS A 44 -6.86 20.92 -24.84
CA CYS A 44 -7.12 22.30 -24.41
C CYS A 44 -8.62 22.57 -24.32
N ASP A 45 -9.44 22.00 -25.21
CA ASP A 45 -10.89 22.19 -25.20
C ASP A 45 -11.53 21.52 -23.97
N LEU A 46 -11.12 20.30 -23.64
CA LEU A 46 -11.63 19.59 -22.45
C LEU A 46 -11.19 20.30 -21.16
N SER A 47 -9.93 20.69 -21.05
CA SER A 47 -9.41 21.39 -19.87
C SER A 47 -10.09 22.75 -19.68
N LYS A 48 -10.40 23.46 -20.78
CA LYS A 48 -11.09 24.74 -20.76
C LYS A 48 -12.55 24.60 -20.36
N ILE A 49 -13.25 23.56 -20.82
CA ILE A 49 -14.63 23.28 -20.39
C ILE A 49 -14.69 22.92 -18.90
N ILE A 50 -13.74 22.13 -18.39
CA ILE A 50 -13.65 21.85 -16.94
C ILE A 50 -13.40 23.14 -16.16
N ALA A 51 -12.46 23.98 -16.62
CA ALA A 51 -12.17 25.26 -15.99
C ALA A 51 -13.36 26.23 -16.01
N ASP A 52 -14.05 26.34 -17.15
CA ASP A 52 -15.23 27.19 -17.32
C ASP A 52 -16.39 26.67 -16.44
N PHE A 53 -16.61 25.35 -16.38
CA PHE A 53 -17.60 24.75 -15.50
C PHE A 53 -17.31 25.03 -14.01
N THR A 54 -16.06 24.85 -13.57
CA THR A 54 -15.67 25.14 -12.18
C THR A 54 -15.82 26.62 -11.85
N LYS A 55 -15.43 27.50 -12.78
CA LYS A 55 -15.54 28.95 -12.64
C LYS A 55 -17.00 29.41 -12.54
N ASP A 56 -17.87 28.90 -13.41
CA ASP A 56 -19.27 29.30 -13.49
C ASP A 56 -20.11 28.78 -12.30
N ASN A 57 -19.59 27.82 -11.55
CA ASN A 57 -20.27 27.24 -10.39
C ASN A 57 -19.56 27.57 -9.06
N ILE A 58 -18.62 28.53 -9.04
CA ILE A 58 -17.79 28.85 -7.87
C ILE A 58 -18.58 29.43 -6.69
N ASP A 59 -19.73 30.05 -6.94
CA ASP A 59 -20.59 30.57 -5.87
C ASP A 59 -21.52 29.47 -5.30
N LYS A 60 -21.95 28.50 -6.12
CA LYS A 60 -22.58 27.27 -5.63
C LYS A 60 -21.60 26.40 -4.83
N ILE A 61 -20.31 26.41 -5.18
CA ILE A 61 -19.23 25.78 -4.42
C ILE A 61 -19.13 26.36 -3.00
N LYS A 62 -19.29 27.68 -2.83
CA LYS A 62 -19.29 28.33 -1.51
C LYS A 62 -20.53 27.99 -0.68
N GLU A 63 -21.67 27.75 -1.33
CA GLU A 63 -22.92 27.32 -0.67
C GLU A 63 -22.89 25.84 -0.23
N ILE A 64 -22.05 25.00 -0.85
CA ILE A 64 -21.86 23.57 -0.51
C ILE A 64 -20.96 23.36 0.74
N ASN A 65 -20.50 24.42 1.40
CA ASN A 65 -19.86 24.35 2.72
C ASN A 65 -20.80 23.90 3.87
N LEU A 66 -21.99 23.38 3.56
CA LEU A 66 -22.86 22.72 4.51
C LEU A 66 -22.63 21.19 4.48
N PRO A 67 -22.53 20.53 5.65
CA PRO A 67 -22.14 19.13 5.73
C PRO A 67 -23.31 18.24 5.32
N ILE A 68 -23.44 17.87 4.03
CA ILE A 68 -24.52 16.99 3.60
C ILE A 68 -24.06 15.98 2.53
N ASN A 69 -23.65 14.81 3.00
CA ASN A 69 -24.25 13.48 2.78
C ASN A 69 -24.69 13.03 1.36
N ASN A 70 -24.23 13.67 0.27
CA ASN A 70 -24.57 13.24 -1.08
C ASN A 70 -23.30 12.88 -1.87
N LYS A 71 -23.22 11.66 -2.42
CA LYS A 71 -22.05 11.13 -3.16
C LYS A 71 -21.58 12.08 -4.27
N PHE A 72 -22.50 12.81 -4.90
CA PHE A 72 -22.20 13.81 -5.92
C PHE A 72 -21.32 14.97 -5.40
N SER A 73 -21.59 15.46 -4.19
CA SER A 73 -20.83 16.57 -3.58
C SER A 73 -19.40 16.17 -3.25
N VAL A 74 -19.21 14.92 -2.78
CA VAL A 74 -17.87 14.35 -2.49
C VAL A 74 -17.06 14.18 -3.78
N HIS A 75 -17.66 13.58 -4.83
CA HIS A 75 -16.97 13.44 -6.12
C HIS A 75 -16.65 14.78 -6.79
N TYR A 76 -17.51 15.79 -6.63
CA TYR A 76 -17.25 17.12 -7.17
C TYR A 76 -16.16 17.87 -6.40
N TYR A 77 -16.14 17.76 -5.07
CA TYR A 77 -15.07 18.32 -4.23
C TYR A 77 -13.71 17.70 -4.55
N ASP A 78 -13.66 16.37 -4.71
CA ASP A 78 -12.47 15.64 -5.19
C ASP A 78 -11.95 16.23 -6.51
N LEU A 79 -12.84 16.36 -7.50
CA LEU A 79 -12.48 16.88 -8.81
C LEU A 79 -11.95 18.32 -8.73
N CYS A 80 -12.55 19.17 -7.90
CA CYS A 80 -12.11 20.55 -7.68
C CYS A 80 -10.72 20.61 -7.04
N ILE A 81 -10.48 19.83 -5.98
CA ILE A 81 -9.17 19.76 -5.32
C ILE A 81 -8.11 19.29 -6.30
N ILE A 82 -8.39 18.21 -7.02
CA ILE A 82 -7.39 17.63 -7.90
C ILE A 82 -7.13 18.54 -9.11
N SER A 83 -8.16 19.17 -9.66
CA SER A 83 -8.02 20.20 -10.70
C SER A 83 -7.14 21.36 -10.22
N SER A 84 -7.36 21.83 -8.98
CA SER A 84 -6.52 22.86 -8.36
C SER A 84 -5.05 22.43 -8.26
N LYS A 85 -4.78 21.22 -7.74
CA LYS A 85 -3.42 20.68 -7.63
C LYS A 85 -2.74 20.50 -8.99
N LEU A 86 -3.51 20.09 -10.00
CA LEU A 86 -2.99 19.96 -11.36
C LEU A 86 -2.64 21.34 -11.97
N ASN A 87 -3.45 22.36 -11.72
CA ASN A 87 -3.16 23.73 -12.16
C ASN A 87 -1.90 24.28 -11.47
N ASP A 88 -1.72 24.04 -10.17
CA ASP A 88 -0.50 24.41 -9.45
C ASP A 88 0.74 23.74 -10.06
N PHE A 89 0.65 22.44 -10.37
CA PHE A 89 1.72 21.71 -11.06
C PHE A 89 2.03 22.31 -12.43
N LYS A 90 1.01 22.62 -13.24
CA LYS A 90 1.18 23.25 -14.56
C LYS A 90 1.88 24.60 -14.43
N MET A 91 1.42 25.46 -13.52
CA MET A 91 2.04 26.76 -13.28
C MET A 91 3.51 26.63 -12.87
N LYS A 92 3.84 25.69 -11.97
CA LYS A 92 5.24 25.43 -11.58
C LYS A 92 6.10 24.99 -12.77
N CYS A 93 5.55 24.15 -13.65
CA CYS A 93 6.24 23.72 -14.86
C CYS A 93 6.44 24.85 -15.88
N GLU A 94 5.44 25.72 -16.05
CA GLU A 94 5.56 26.91 -16.89
C GLU A 94 6.68 27.84 -16.39
N THR A 95 6.79 28.02 -15.08
CA THR A 95 7.89 28.79 -14.48
C THR A 95 9.24 28.15 -14.79
N VAL A 96 9.39 26.84 -14.59
CA VAL A 96 10.63 26.12 -14.92
C VAL A 96 10.99 26.28 -16.41
N ILE A 97 10.01 26.24 -17.31
CA ILE A 97 10.23 26.46 -18.74
C ILE A 97 10.67 27.89 -19.03
N LYS A 98 10.02 28.90 -18.43
CA LYS A 98 10.40 30.31 -18.58
C LYS A 98 11.83 30.55 -18.09
N ASP A 99 12.19 30.00 -16.95
CA ASP A 99 13.54 30.12 -16.37
C ASP A 99 14.60 29.42 -17.24
N ASN A 100 14.19 28.51 -18.13
CA ASN A 100 15.06 27.73 -19.01
C ASN A 100 14.69 27.90 -20.50
N GLU A 101 14.14 29.05 -20.90
CA GLU A 101 13.52 29.25 -22.22
C GLU A 101 14.47 28.94 -23.40
N SER A 102 15.73 29.36 -23.28
CA SER A 102 16.77 29.10 -24.29
C SER A 102 17.03 27.59 -24.46
N PHE A 103 17.17 26.87 -23.35
CA PHE A 103 17.35 25.42 -23.36
C PHE A 103 16.10 24.71 -23.90
N TYR A 104 14.91 25.08 -23.40
CA TYR A 104 13.65 24.51 -23.83
C TYR A 104 13.43 24.66 -25.34
N SER A 105 13.71 25.83 -25.90
CA SER A 105 13.62 26.08 -27.34
C SER A 105 14.59 25.20 -28.15
N LYS A 106 15.84 25.06 -27.68
CA LYS A 106 16.83 24.14 -28.29
C LYS A 106 16.37 22.68 -28.21
N PHE A 107 15.80 22.28 -27.08
CA PHE A 107 15.26 20.94 -26.87
C PHE A 107 14.13 20.63 -27.86
N LEU A 108 13.15 21.54 -28.00
CA LEU A 108 12.06 21.37 -28.95
C LEU A 108 12.58 21.17 -30.38
N ASN A 109 13.52 22.01 -30.80
CA ASN A 109 14.13 21.93 -32.13
C ASN A 109 14.90 20.61 -32.33
N SER A 110 15.66 20.17 -31.33
CA SER A 110 16.50 18.98 -31.42
C SER A 110 15.70 17.68 -31.55
N PHE A 111 14.48 17.66 -31.00
CA PHE A 111 13.57 16.52 -31.07
C PHE A 111 12.38 16.72 -32.03
N GLY A 112 12.43 17.77 -32.86
CA GLY A 112 11.44 18.01 -33.92
C GLY A 112 10.04 18.33 -33.41
N PHE A 113 9.91 18.89 -32.20
CA PHE A 113 8.63 19.37 -31.70
C PHE A 113 8.22 20.66 -32.42
N ASN A 114 6.94 20.79 -32.75
CA ASN A 114 6.37 22.03 -33.26
C ASN A 114 6.44 23.13 -32.17
N SER A 115 6.65 24.39 -32.55
CA SER A 115 6.63 25.54 -31.64
C SER A 115 5.31 25.70 -30.87
N ASN A 116 4.21 25.16 -31.41
CA ASN A 116 2.89 25.18 -30.77
C ASN A 116 2.58 23.93 -29.95
N VAL A 117 3.56 23.06 -29.70
CA VAL A 117 3.33 21.85 -28.90
C VAL A 117 2.91 22.24 -27.47
N PRO A 118 1.79 21.72 -26.94
CA PRO A 118 1.45 21.95 -25.55
C PRO A 118 2.55 21.45 -24.61
N MET A 119 2.83 22.23 -23.57
CA MET A 119 3.88 21.94 -22.58
C MET A 119 3.76 20.54 -21.99
N GLU A 120 2.53 20.11 -21.69
CA GLU A 120 2.24 18.84 -21.05
C GLU A 120 2.77 17.65 -21.87
N ILE A 121 2.74 17.78 -23.20
CA ILE A 121 3.24 16.79 -24.16
C ILE A 121 4.74 16.63 -24.02
N VAL A 122 5.43 17.77 -23.93
CA VAL A 122 6.89 17.84 -23.85
C VAL A 122 7.35 17.25 -22.52
N ILE A 123 6.70 17.65 -21.42
CA ILE A 123 6.98 17.12 -20.09
C ILE A 123 6.71 15.61 -20.02
N CYS A 124 5.56 15.12 -20.50
CA CYS A 124 5.26 13.69 -20.51
C CYS A 124 6.26 12.89 -21.35
N SER A 125 6.65 13.43 -22.51
CA SER A 125 7.63 12.80 -23.40
C SER A 125 9.00 12.72 -22.73
N LEU A 126 9.38 13.79 -22.02
CA LEU A 126 10.61 13.86 -21.24
C LEU A 126 10.62 12.82 -20.12
N TYR A 127 9.58 12.73 -19.31
CA TYR A 127 9.47 11.70 -18.24
C TYR A 127 9.57 10.27 -18.76
N LYS A 128 8.82 9.97 -19.81
CA LYS A 128 8.71 8.60 -20.33
C LYS A 128 9.99 8.14 -21.03
N ASN A 129 10.73 9.07 -21.61
CA ASN A 129 11.87 8.76 -22.48
C ASN A 129 13.18 9.41 -22.02
N TYR A 130 13.27 9.88 -20.77
CA TYR A 130 14.45 10.62 -20.26
C TYR A 130 15.75 9.90 -20.59
N SER A 131 15.85 8.60 -20.28
CA SER A 131 17.06 7.80 -20.53
C SER A 131 17.44 7.72 -22.02
N PHE A 132 16.45 7.58 -22.90
CA PHE A 132 16.66 7.57 -24.34
C PHE A 132 17.11 8.96 -24.83
N ILE A 133 16.39 10.01 -24.45
CA ILE A 133 16.70 11.41 -24.79
C ILE A 133 18.12 11.75 -24.36
N HIS A 134 18.46 11.47 -23.10
CA HIS A 134 19.79 11.68 -22.54
C HIS A 134 20.89 10.90 -23.30
N SER A 135 20.60 9.67 -23.74
CA SER A 135 21.56 8.84 -24.49
C SER A 135 21.83 9.33 -25.93
N VAL A 136 20.84 9.97 -26.56
CA VAL A 136 20.92 10.42 -27.96
C VAL A 136 21.55 11.80 -28.09
N LEU A 137 21.46 12.64 -27.06
CA LEU A 137 22.19 13.89 -26.98
C LEU A 137 23.70 13.61 -26.99
N LYS A 138 24.42 14.16 -27.98
CA LYS A 138 25.88 13.98 -28.12
C LYS A 138 26.69 15.02 -27.34
N ASP A 139 26.10 16.19 -27.11
CA ASP A 139 26.69 17.34 -26.43
C ASP A 139 26.57 17.19 -24.90
N ASP A 140 27.72 17.23 -24.20
CA ASP A 140 27.81 17.14 -22.75
C ASP A 140 27.12 18.30 -22.03
N ASP A 141 27.23 19.52 -22.56
CA ASP A 141 26.60 20.69 -21.95
C ASP A 141 25.07 20.58 -22.06
N MET A 142 24.58 20.13 -23.21
CA MET A 142 23.15 19.89 -23.42
C MET A 142 22.63 18.74 -22.56
N ARG A 143 23.42 17.68 -22.32
CA ARG A 143 23.08 16.61 -21.38
C ARG A 143 22.98 17.15 -19.95
N ASN A 144 23.94 17.96 -19.52
CA ASN A 144 23.94 18.56 -18.18
C ASN A 144 22.75 19.51 -17.97
N GLU A 145 22.44 20.34 -18.97
CA GLU A 145 21.25 21.20 -18.93
C GLU A 145 19.95 20.37 -18.92
N LEU A 146 19.87 19.30 -19.72
CA LEU A 146 18.74 18.36 -19.70
C LEU A 146 18.55 17.74 -18.32
N THR A 147 19.62 17.29 -17.67
CA THR A 147 19.55 16.71 -16.33
C THR A 147 19.01 17.73 -15.32
N LYS A 148 19.55 18.95 -15.30
CA LYS A 148 19.06 20.01 -14.40
C LYS A 148 17.59 20.36 -14.66
N PHE A 149 17.23 20.52 -15.94
CA PHE A 149 15.86 20.82 -16.34
C PHE A 149 14.90 19.70 -15.95
N PHE A 150 15.26 18.45 -16.23
CA PHE A 150 14.47 17.27 -15.86
C PHE A 150 14.33 17.14 -14.35
N SER A 151 15.39 17.34 -13.57
CA SER A 151 15.33 17.28 -12.10
C SER A 151 14.38 18.31 -11.51
N SER A 152 14.32 19.54 -12.06
CA SER A 152 13.36 20.56 -11.63
C SER A 152 11.92 20.15 -11.93
N ILE A 153 11.69 19.56 -13.11
CA ILE A 153 10.38 19.02 -13.48
C ILE A 153 10.03 17.81 -12.59
N GLU A 154 10.98 16.92 -12.30
CA GLU A 154 10.88 15.76 -11.37
C GLU A 154 10.48 16.18 -9.96
N ALA A 155 11.14 17.20 -9.42
CA ALA A 155 10.78 17.74 -8.11
C ALA A 155 9.33 18.24 -8.08
N ASN A 156 8.89 18.97 -9.12
CA ASN A 156 7.52 19.48 -9.21
C ASN A 156 6.48 18.34 -9.31
N TYR A 157 6.77 17.31 -10.09
CA TYR A 157 5.88 16.15 -10.20
C TYR A 157 5.81 15.35 -8.90
N ASN A 158 6.96 15.08 -8.27
CA ASN A 158 6.99 14.41 -6.97
C ASN A 158 6.17 15.21 -5.95
N CYS A 159 6.31 16.53 -5.90
CA CYS A 159 5.49 17.41 -5.03
C CYS A 159 4.00 17.26 -5.31
N PHE A 160 3.60 17.29 -6.58
CA PHE A 160 2.20 17.09 -6.98
C PHE A 160 1.67 15.71 -6.54
N MET A 161 2.43 14.64 -6.78
CA MET A 161 2.02 13.30 -6.39
C MET A 161 1.94 13.14 -4.87
N VAL A 162 2.84 13.76 -4.11
CA VAL A 162 2.77 13.80 -2.64
C VAL A 162 1.50 14.48 -2.17
N GLU A 163 1.17 15.66 -2.71
CA GLU A 163 -0.07 16.36 -2.36
C GLU A 163 -1.31 15.53 -2.72
N TYR A 164 -1.33 14.92 -3.90
CA TYR A 164 -2.43 14.08 -4.37
C TYR A 164 -2.65 12.85 -3.48
N PHE A 165 -1.61 12.06 -3.22
CA PHE A 165 -1.76 10.85 -2.40
C PHE A 165 -1.98 11.18 -0.92
N SER A 166 -1.52 12.34 -0.44
CA SER A 166 -1.83 12.81 0.91
C SER A 166 -3.32 13.08 1.03
N TYR A 167 -3.91 13.76 0.04
CA TYR A 167 -5.35 13.97 -0.04
C TYR A 167 -6.13 12.65 -0.07
N LYS A 168 -5.75 11.72 -0.97
CA LYS A 168 -6.43 10.42 -1.08
C LYS A 168 -6.34 9.59 0.19
N LYS A 169 -5.20 9.62 0.87
CA LYS A 169 -5.03 8.99 2.18
C LYS A 169 -5.94 9.63 3.24
N THR A 170 -6.01 10.95 3.33
CA THR A 170 -6.91 11.66 4.27
C THR A 170 -8.37 11.30 4.01
N GLN A 171 -8.80 11.36 2.74
CA GLN A 171 -10.15 10.96 2.33
C GLN A 171 -10.47 9.53 2.79
N SER A 172 -9.54 8.58 2.59
CA SER A 172 -9.74 7.20 3.03
C SER A 172 -9.79 7.05 4.56
N PHE A 173 -9.10 7.88 5.34
CA PHE A 173 -9.27 7.89 6.79
C PHE A 173 -10.64 8.40 7.22
N ASP A 174 -11.17 9.42 6.55
CA ASP A 174 -12.53 9.90 6.79
C ASP A 174 -13.56 8.81 6.45
N ASP A 175 -13.35 8.11 5.33
CA ASP A 175 -14.17 6.97 4.91
C ASP A 175 -14.13 5.83 5.96
N VAL A 176 -12.95 5.42 6.45
CA VAL A 176 -12.84 4.42 7.53
C VAL A 176 -13.57 4.87 8.79
N SER A 177 -13.45 6.15 9.14
CA SER A 177 -14.12 6.72 10.31
C SER A 177 -15.65 6.66 10.20
N SER A 178 -16.20 6.73 8.98
CA SER A 178 -17.65 6.56 8.76
C SER A 178 -18.16 5.16 9.13
N TYR A 179 -17.28 4.14 9.09
CA TYR A 179 -17.57 2.78 9.51
C TYR A 179 -17.39 2.55 11.02
N ALA A 180 -16.95 3.54 11.80
CA ALA A 180 -16.77 3.39 13.26
C ALA A 180 -18.06 2.99 13.98
N SER A 181 -19.22 3.35 13.42
CA SER A 181 -20.53 2.95 13.95
C SER A 181 -20.78 1.43 13.90
N LEU A 182 -20.16 0.70 12.96
CA LEU A 182 -20.24 -0.77 12.88
C LEU A 182 -19.67 -1.42 14.14
N ALA A 183 -18.56 -0.88 14.68
CA ALA A 183 -17.93 -1.40 15.88
C ALA A 183 -18.84 -1.27 17.12
N VAL A 184 -19.72 -0.27 17.16
CA VAL A 184 -20.65 -0.04 18.28
C VAL A 184 -21.91 -0.89 18.13
N GLY A 185 -22.38 -1.13 16.90
CA GLY A 185 -23.62 -1.85 16.62
C GLY A 185 -23.50 -3.37 16.67
N GLN A 186 -22.31 -3.93 16.48
CA GLN A 186 -22.11 -5.38 16.47
C GLN A 186 -21.91 -5.94 17.88
N ARG A 187 -22.94 -6.60 18.40
CA ARG A 187 -22.80 -7.45 19.58
C ARG A 187 -22.25 -8.81 19.14
N ILE A 188 -20.98 -9.07 19.45
CA ILE A 188 -20.33 -10.33 19.11
C ILE A 188 -20.62 -11.34 20.22
N GLU A 189 -21.37 -12.39 19.90
CA GLU A 189 -21.50 -13.55 20.77
C GLU A 189 -20.38 -14.54 20.44
N TYR A 190 -19.49 -14.76 21.40
CA TYR A 190 -18.37 -15.68 21.27
C TYR A 190 -18.20 -16.50 22.56
N GLU A 191 -17.69 -17.71 22.40
CA GLU A 191 -17.15 -18.52 23.49
C GLU A 191 -15.65 -18.26 23.53
N GLN A 192 -15.16 -17.71 24.65
CA GLN A 192 -13.74 -17.64 24.89
C GLN A 192 -13.21 -19.04 25.17
N VAL A 193 -12.26 -19.46 24.35
CA VAL A 193 -11.61 -20.74 24.51
C VAL A 193 -10.47 -20.56 25.50
N ASP A 194 -10.61 -21.21 26.66
CA ASP A 194 -9.57 -21.17 27.68
C ASP A 194 -8.29 -21.83 27.16
N ALA A 195 -7.22 -21.03 27.08
CA ALA A 195 -5.91 -21.47 26.65
C ALA A 195 -5.36 -22.57 27.57
N GLU A 196 -5.61 -22.52 28.88
CA GLU A 196 -5.12 -23.53 29.83
C GLU A 196 -5.79 -24.89 29.62
N ASN A 197 -7.09 -24.90 29.30
CA ASN A 197 -7.85 -26.13 29.09
C ASN A 197 -7.75 -26.69 27.66
N LEU A 198 -7.69 -25.83 26.64
CA LEU A 198 -7.67 -26.26 25.24
C LEU A 198 -6.26 -26.60 24.73
N LEU A 199 -5.23 -25.97 25.33
CA LEU A 199 -3.82 -26.10 24.93
C LEU A 199 -3.00 -26.95 25.90
N HIS A 200 -3.60 -27.64 26.87
CA HIS A 200 -2.84 -28.43 27.82
C HIS A 200 -1.98 -29.47 27.07
N ASN A 201 -0.67 -29.19 27.01
CA ASN A 201 0.35 -29.92 26.25
C ASN A 201 0.22 -29.93 24.72
N LYS A 202 -0.58 -29.04 24.13
CA LYS A 202 -0.71 -28.90 22.67
C LYS A 202 0.01 -27.67 22.15
N LYS A 203 0.47 -27.76 20.90
CA LYS A 203 1.09 -26.65 20.17
C LYS A 203 0.08 -25.95 19.26
N VAL A 204 0.06 -24.62 19.29
CA VAL A 204 -0.83 -23.81 18.46
C VAL A 204 -0.15 -23.51 17.13
N VAL A 205 -0.85 -23.79 16.03
CA VAL A 205 -0.42 -23.48 14.68
C VAL A 205 -1.41 -22.50 14.05
N TYR A 206 -0.98 -21.25 13.90
CA TYR A 206 -1.70 -20.26 13.12
C TYR A 206 -1.48 -20.52 11.63
N ILE A 207 -2.56 -20.61 10.85
CA ILE A 207 -2.48 -20.93 9.42
C ILE A 207 -2.77 -19.69 8.57
N ASP A 208 -1.91 -19.46 7.58
CA ASP A 208 -2.09 -18.44 6.55
C ASP A 208 -3.08 -18.85 5.44
N GLN A 209 -3.58 -17.86 4.72
CA GLN A 209 -4.46 -17.99 3.55
C GLN A 209 -3.85 -18.86 2.45
N ASN A 210 -2.56 -18.68 2.15
CA ASN A 210 -1.88 -19.38 1.05
C ASN A 210 -1.82 -20.90 1.32
N ILE A 211 -1.62 -21.30 2.58
CA ILE A 211 -1.60 -22.69 3.01
C ILE A 211 -2.98 -23.31 2.96
N ILE A 212 -4.02 -22.61 3.44
CA ILE A 212 -5.39 -23.14 3.35
C ILE A 212 -5.80 -23.31 1.88
N SER A 213 -5.46 -22.36 1.02
CA SER A 213 -5.75 -22.47 -0.42
C SER A 213 -5.13 -23.72 -1.03
N GLU A 214 -3.88 -24.03 -0.69
CA GLU A 214 -3.23 -25.27 -1.10
C GLU A 214 -3.83 -26.52 -0.47
N TYR A 215 -4.19 -26.46 0.82
CA TYR A 215 -4.88 -27.55 1.52
C TYR A 215 -6.22 -27.89 0.86
N CYS A 216 -6.97 -26.87 0.40
CA CYS A 216 -8.24 -27.01 -0.31
C CYS A 216 -8.06 -27.55 -1.74
N SER A 217 -6.90 -27.31 -2.36
CA SER A 217 -6.59 -27.77 -3.71
C SER A 217 -6.49 -29.29 -3.79
N ALA A 218 -7.17 -29.88 -4.79
CA ALA A 218 -7.07 -31.32 -5.07
C ALA A 218 -5.66 -31.75 -5.50
N LYS A 219 -4.79 -30.79 -5.86
CA LYS A 219 -3.42 -31.05 -6.35
C LYS A 219 -2.42 -31.32 -5.22
N ASN A 220 -2.62 -30.78 -4.01
CA ASN A 220 -1.68 -30.93 -2.89
C ASN A 220 -2.16 -31.98 -1.86
N LYS A 221 -2.29 -33.24 -2.31
CA LYS A 221 -2.71 -34.37 -1.43
C LYS A 221 -1.73 -34.60 -0.28
N LYS A 222 -0.43 -34.32 -0.49
CA LYS A 222 0.62 -34.50 0.51
C LYS A 222 0.40 -33.56 1.71
N LEU A 223 0.23 -32.26 1.45
CA LEU A 223 -0.07 -31.27 2.49
C LEU A 223 -1.34 -31.63 3.24
N ARG A 224 -2.41 -31.96 2.52
CA ARG A 224 -3.69 -32.35 3.12
C ARG A 224 -3.54 -33.56 4.05
N SER A 225 -2.82 -34.59 3.63
CA SER A 225 -2.59 -35.78 4.47
C SER A 225 -1.74 -35.44 5.70
N LEU A 226 -0.75 -34.57 5.55
CA LEU A 226 0.14 -34.17 6.64
C LEU A 226 -0.61 -33.37 7.72
N LEU A 227 -1.36 -32.35 7.33
CA LEU A 227 -2.14 -31.52 8.26
C LEU A 227 -3.23 -32.33 8.98
N ASN A 228 -3.95 -33.20 8.25
CA ASN A 228 -4.92 -34.09 8.89
C ASN A 228 -4.25 -35.05 9.89
N SER A 229 -3.08 -35.62 9.55
CA SER A 229 -2.34 -36.50 10.45
C SER A 229 -1.85 -35.77 11.71
N LEU A 230 -1.34 -34.54 11.58
CA LEU A 230 -0.92 -33.73 12.73
C LEU A 230 -2.11 -33.39 13.64
N LYS A 231 -3.26 -33.07 13.04
CA LYS A 231 -4.50 -32.84 13.77
C LYS A 231 -4.98 -34.08 14.52
N GLU A 232 -5.00 -35.24 13.86
CA GLU A 232 -5.49 -36.50 14.42
C GLU A 232 -4.64 -37.01 15.59
N LYS A 233 -3.32 -36.76 15.57
CA LYS A 233 -2.44 -37.05 16.72
C LYS A 233 -2.83 -36.28 17.98
N GLY A 234 -3.52 -35.14 17.83
CA GLY A 234 -4.02 -34.35 18.94
C GLY A 234 -2.95 -33.49 19.65
N GLU A 235 -1.71 -33.49 19.17
CA GLU A 235 -0.60 -32.67 19.70
C GLU A 235 -0.65 -31.22 19.21
N TYR A 236 -1.37 -30.95 18.12
CA TYR A 236 -1.47 -29.63 17.50
C TYR A 236 -2.91 -29.13 17.46
N VAL A 237 -3.09 -27.83 17.70
CA VAL A 237 -4.35 -27.11 17.50
C VAL A 237 -4.13 -26.09 16.40
N PHE A 238 -4.89 -26.21 15.33
CA PHE A 238 -4.86 -25.27 14.23
C PHE A 238 -5.85 -24.14 14.47
N VAL A 239 -5.41 -22.90 14.23
CA VAL A 239 -6.21 -21.69 14.42
C VAL A 239 -6.05 -20.76 13.21
N PHE A 240 -7.00 -19.86 13.03
CA PHE A 240 -7.00 -18.82 12.00
C PHE A 240 -7.33 -17.46 12.62
N SER A 241 -7.52 -16.39 11.84
CA SER A 241 -8.15 -15.14 12.31
C SER A 241 -9.25 -14.71 11.32
N PRO A 242 -10.11 -13.74 11.65
CA PRO A 242 -11.16 -13.27 10.74
C PRO A 242 -10.61 -12.81 9.37
N TYR A 243 -9.37 -12.32 9.32
CA TYR A 243 -8.68 -11.94 8.07
C TYR A 243 -8.54 -13.11 7.07
N LEU A 244 -8.45 -14.35 7.55
CA LEU A 244 -8.44 -15.53 6.68
C LEU A 244 -9.79 -15.76 5.98
N VAL A 245 -10.89 -15.35 6.62
CA VAL A 245 -12.25 -15.38 6.05
C VAL A 245 -12.43 -14.21 5.09
N GLU A 246 -11.92 -13.02 5.42
CA GLU A 246 -11.90 -11.86 4.51
C GLU A 246 -11.22 -12.19 3.18
N ASP A 247 -10.08 -12.89 3.23
CA ASP A 247 -9.42 -13.37 2.03
C ASP A 247 -10.22 -14.41 1.25
N GLY A 248 -10.86 -15.34 1.96
CA GLY A 248 -11.73 -16.33 1.35
C GLY A 248 -12.89 -15.70 0.59
N ILE A 249 -13.48 -14.62 1.11
CA ILE A 249 -14.67 -13.99 0.54
C ILE A 249 -14.42 -13.37 -0.84
N LYS A 250 -13.15 -13.10 -1.17
CA LYS A 250 -12.73 -12.60 -2.48
C LYS A 250 -12.81 -13.70 -3.58
N MET A 251 -13.04 -14.97 -3.19
CA MET A 251 -13.26 -16.09 -4.11
C MET A 251 -14.70 -16.12 -4.65
N ASP A 252 -14.96 -16.95 -5.66
CA ASP A 252 -16.33 -17.28 -6.06
C ASP A 252 -17.09 -17.97 -4.92
N TYR A 253 -18.41 -17.83 -4.89
CA TYR A 253 -19.27 -18.37 -3.83
C TYR A 253 -19.11 -19.88 -3.61
N VAL A 254 -18.95 -20.66 -4.68
CA VAL A 254 -18.80 -22.13 -4.57
C VAL A 254 -17.45 -22.49 -3.96
N TYR A 255 -16.37 -21.89 -4.44
CA TYR A 255 -15.02 -22.08 -3.90
C TYR A 255 -14.90 -21.57 -2.47
N PHE A 256 -15.55 -20.45 -2.14
CA PHE A 256 -15.59 -19.91 -0.79
C PHE A 256 -16.23 -20.89 0.19
N ASN A 257 -17.40 -21.45 -0.12
CA ASN A 257 -18.05 -22.44 0.74
C ASN A 257 -17.20 -23.70 0.95
N LEU A 258 -16.53 -24.18 -0.11
CA LEU A 258 -15.59 -25.31 -0.01
C LEU A 258 -14.37 -24.98 0.85
N TYR A 259 -13.81 -23.78 0.67
CA TYR A 259 -12.69 -23.26 1.44
C TYR A 259 -13.04 -23.18 2.93
N LEU A 260 -14.18 -22.58 3.27
CA LEU A 260 -14.66 -22.46 4.64
C LEU A 260 -14.92 -23.81 5.31
N ALA A 261 -15.53 -24.75 4.61
CA ALA A 261 -15.74 -26.10 5.12
C ALA A 261 -14.39 -26.78 5.48
N GLN A 262 -13.35 -26.54 4.69
CA GLN A 262 -12.01 -27.04 4.98
C GLN A 262 -11.34 -26.32 6.16
N VAL A 263 -11.51 -25.00 6.27
CA VAL A 263 -11.04 -24.22 7.44
C VAL A 263 -11.66 -24.76 8.71
N LEU A 264 -12.99 -24.82 8.78
CA LEU A 264 -13.73 -25.37 9.93
C LEU A 264 -13.29 -26.79 10.27
N LYS A 265 -13.14 -27.63 9.24
CA LYS A 265 -12.68 -29.01 9.41
C LYS A 265 -11.27 -29.07 9.99
N LEU A 266 -10.38 -28.14 9.68
CA LEU A 266 -9.00 -28.15 10.18
C LEU A 266 -8.90 -27.51 11.58
N THR A 267 -9.58 -26.39 11.80
CA THR A 267 -9.44 -25.57 13.01
C THR A 267 -10.46 -25.86 14.11
N ASN A 268 -11.47 -26.72 13.82
CA ASN A 268 -12.64 -26.90 14.68
C ASN A 268 -13.41 -25.60 14.95
N GLY A 269 -13.27 -24.61 14.07
CA GLY A 269 -13.85 -23.27 14.23
C GLY A 269 -13.18 -22.40 15.28
N ILE A 270 -11.98 -22.77 15.76
CA ILE A 270 -11.22 -21.98 16.72
C ILE A 270 -10.37 -20.96 15.96
N PHE A 271 -10.45 -19.70 16.36
CA PHE A 271 -9.67 -18.62 15.77
C PHE A 271 -9.09 -17.70 16.84
N ILE A 272 -8.08 -16.94 16.45
CA ILE A 272 -7.46 -15.88 17.21
C ILE A 272 -8.14 -14.57 16.82
N SER A 273 -8.61 -13.82 17.81
CA SER A 273 -9.21 -12.51 17.62
C SER A 273 -8.82 -11.56 18.74
N LYS A 274 -8.91 -10.25 18.47
CA LYS A 274 -8.77 -9.21 19.49
C LYS A 274 -10.11 -8.97 20.18
N VAL A 275 -10.16 -9.22 21.48
CA VAL A 275 -11.33 -9.07 22.35
C VAL A 275 -10.94 -8.22 23.55
N ASP A 276 -11.64 -7.11 23.80
CA ASP A 276 -11.33 -6.17 24.90
C ASP A 276 -9.86 -5.75 24.99
N ASN A 277 -9.27 -5.53 23.80
CA ASN A 277 -7.85 -5.27 23.56
C ASN A 277 -6.88 -6.44 23.71
N GLU A 278 -7.30 -7.60 24.18
CA GLU A 278 -6.43 -8.77 24.30
C GLU A 278 -6.58 -9.74 23.13
N ILE A 279 -5.49 -10.39 22.75
CA ILE A 279 -5.53 -11.46 21.76
C ILE A 279 -5.96 -12.76 22.44
N CYS A 280 -7.11 -13.29 22.04
CA CYS A 280 -7.77 -14.43 22.65
C CYS A 280 -8.08 -15.51 21.63
N TYR A 281 -8.11 -16.76 22.10
CA TYR A 281 -8.70 -17.87 21.35
C TYR A 281 -10.20 -17.84 21.56
N VAL A 282 -10.95 -17.88 20.47
CA VAL A 282 -12.41 -17.75 20.49
C VAL A 282 -13.05 -18.72 19.52
N LYS A 283 -14.32 -18.99 19.79
CA LYS A 283 -15.22 -19.72 18.92
C LYS A 283 -16.52 -18.94 18.80
N GLU A 284 -17.03 -18.81 17.60
CA GLU A 284 -18.31 -18.16 17.34
C GLU A 284 -19.10 -18.99 16.34
N ASP A 285 -20.40 -18.71 16.22
CA ASP A 285 -21.19 -19.25 15.12
C ASP A 285 -20.59 -18.77 13.79
N PHE A 286 -20.30 -19.71 12.90
CA PHE A 286 -19.47 -19.40 11.73
C PHE A 286 -20.21 -18.56 10.68
N ASP A 287 -21.54 -18.70 10.57
CA ASP A 287 -22.34 -17.85 9.69
C ASP A 287 -22.39 -16.41 10.22
N THR A 288 -22.38 -16.25 11.55
CA THR A 288 -22.24 -14.96 12.23
C THR A 288 -20.88 -14.32 11.96
N LEU A 289 -19.78 -15.09 12.02
CA LEU A 289 -18.43 -14.61 11.62
C LEU A 289 -18.43 -14.09 10.18
N VAL A 290 -18.93 -14.90 9.25
CA VAL A 290 -18.96 -14.56 7.82
C VAL A 290 -19.79 -13.31 7.57
N SER A 291 -20.97 -13.21 8.19
CA SER A 291 -21.85 -12.04 8.07
C SER A 291 -21.14 -10.78 8.57
N ARG A 292 -20.45 -10.86 9.72
CA ARG A 292 -19.66 -9.76 10.26
C ARG A 292 -18.56 -9.35 9.29
N VAL A 293 -17.80 -10.31 8.75
CA VAL A 293 -16.74 -10.05 7.77
C VAL A 293 -17.29 -9.34 6.52
N ILE A 294 -18.45 -9.75 6.02
CA ILE A 294 -19.10 -9.09 4.86
C ILE A 294 -19.44 -7.62 5.17
N GLU A 295 -19.93 -7.33 6.38
CA GLU A 295 -20.23 -5.96 6.80
C GLU A 295 -18.98 -5.07 6.88
N TRP A 296 -17.85 -5.63 7.29
CA TRP A 296 -16.56 -4.93 7.38
C TRP A 296 -15.80 -4.83 6.06
N LEU A 297 -16.14 -5.64 5.05
CA LEU A 297 -15.42 -5.71 3.78
C LEU A 297 -15.21 -4.34 3.09
N PRO A 298 -16.21 -3.41 3.06
CA PRO A 298 -15.98 -2.07 2.53
C PRO A 298 -14.91 -1.29 3.30
N ALA A 299 -14.91 -1.36 4.64
CA ALA A 299 -13.92 -0.71 5.48
C ALA A 299 -12.52 -1.30 5.29
N THR A 300 -12.41 -2.63 5.19
CA THR A 300 -11.16 -3.33 4.86
C THR A 300 -10.63 -2.87 3.50
N SER A 301 -11.49 -2.77 2.47
CA SER A 301 -11.05 -2.29 1.15
C SER A 301 -10.51 -0.86 1.20
N VAL A 302 -11.10 0.01 2.02
CA VAL A 302 -10.57 1.36 2.24
C VAL A 302 -9.22 1.31 2.97
N ALA A 303 -9.06 0.46 3.99
CA ALA A 303 -7.80 0.27 4.70
C ALA A 303 -6.67 -0.27 3.79
N GLU A 304 -6.98 -1.22 2.89
CA GLU A 304 -6.06 -1.68 1.84
C GLU A 304 -5.65 -0.51 0.92
N ASN A 305 -6.60 0.35 0.53
CA ASN A 305 -6.27 1.53 -0.29
C ASN A 305 -5.36 2.53 0.46
N ILE A 306 -5.55 2.73 1.77
CA ILE A 306 -4.63 3.53 2.60
C ILE A 306 -3.21 2.95 2.49
N LYS A 307 -3.04 1.63 2.63
CA LYS A 307 -1.74 0.95 2.47
C LYS A 307 -1.11 1.25 1.10
N TYR A 308 -1.90 1.22 0.03
CA TYR A 308 -1.42 1.58 -1.31
C TYR A 308 -1.01 3.05 -1.45
N TYR A 309 -1.82 3.97 -0.91
CA TYR A 309 -1.49 5.40 -0.94
C TYR A 309 -0.26 5.72 -0.08
N GLU A 310 -0.06 5.04 1.04
CA GLU A 310 1.17 5.15 1.85
C GLU A 310 2.39 4.67 1.08
N ALA A 311 2.31 3.54 0.36
CA ALA A 311 3.41 3.08 -0.49
C ALA A 311 3.75 4.10 -1.60
N LYS A 312 2.74 4.72 -2.20
CA LYS A 312 2.91 5.79 -3.19
C LYS A 312 3.54 7.04 -2.57
N LEU A 313 3.04 7.49 -1.42
CA LEU A 313 3.62 8.60 -0.68
C LEU A 313 5.09 8.36 -0.36
N ASN A 314 5.45 7.20 0.16
CA ASN A 314 6.85 6.87 0.46
C ASN A 314 7.72 6.94 -0.80
N TYR A 315 7.23 6.44 -1.93
CA TYR A 315 7.95 6.46 -3.22
C TYR A 315 8.24 7.89 -3.73
N PHE A 316 7.29 8.82 -3.57
CA PHE A 316 7.42 10.19 -4.06
C PHE A 316 8.09 11.12 -3.04
N SER A 317 7.78 10.97 -1.74
CA SER A 317 8.34 11.78 -0.66
C SER A 317 9.80 11.46 -0.38
N TYR A 318 10.22 10.20 -0.57
CA TYR A 318 11.55 9.74 -0.18
C TYR A 318 12.30 9.03 -1.33
N PRO A 319 12.71 9.76 -2.39
CA PRO A 319 13.38 9.16 -3.55
C PRO A 319 14.65 8.35 -3.21
N PHE A 320 15.36 8.74 -2.14
CA PHE A 320 16.60 8.08 -1.68
C PHE A 320 16.38 6.68 -1.06
N VAL A 321 15.16 6.35 -0.66
CA VAL A 321 14.75 5.00 -0.21
C VAL A 321 13.87 4.28 -1.24
N ARG A 322 13.94 4.65 -2.53
CA ARG A 322 13.34 3.83 -3.59
C ARG A 322 14.06 2.48 -3.70
N LYS A 323 13.35 1.47 -4.18
CA LYS A 323 13.82 0.07 -4.20
C LYS A 323 15.12 -0.19 -4.96
N ASP A 324 15.39 0.63 -5.96
CA ASP A 324 16.60 0.60 -6.78
C ASP A 324 17.77 1.35 -6.14
N SER A 325 17.58 1.96 -4.98
CA SER A 325 18.65 2.66 -4.27
C SER A 325 19.61 1.69 -3.59
N ARG A 326 20.88 2.08 -3.55
CA ARG A 326 21.95 1.33 -2.89
C ARG A 326 21.67 1.12 -1.39
N ILE A 327 21.03 2.10 -0.75
CA ILE A 327 20.66 2.03 0.67
C ILE A 327 19.65 0.91 0.88
N VAL A 328 18.61 0.84 0.04
CA VAL A 328 17.59 -0.20 0.15
C VAL A 328 18.15 -1.58 -0.17
N SER A 329 19.11 -1.72 -1.09
CA SER A 329 19.83 -2.99 -1.31
C SER A 329 20.48 -3.49 -0.01
N LYS A 330 21.24 -2.62 0.67
CA LYS A 330 21.90 -2.96 1.95
C LYS A 330 20.90 -3.35 3.03
N ILE A 331 19.81 -2.60 3.17
CA ILE A 331 18.74 -2.89 4.14
C ILE A 331 18.11 -4.27 3.86
N ASN A 332 17.91 -4.62 2.59
CA ASN A 332 17.31 -5.91 2.20
C ASN A 332 18.27 -7.10 2.28
N GLU A 333 19.59 -6.86 2.22
CA GLU A 333 20.62 -7.89 2.39
C GLU A 333 20.73 -8.32 3.86
N ASP A 334 20.82 -7.36 4.78
CA ASP A 334 20.89 -7.62 6.22
C ASP A 334 20.35 -6.43 7.01
N ILE A 335 19.08 -6.49 7.40
CA ILE A 335 18.42 -5.43 8.18
C ILE A 335 19.02 -5.30 9.58
N SER A 336 19.41 -6.41 10.20
CA SER A 336 19.98 -6.41 11.56
C SER A 336 21.37 -5.77 11.54
N GLY A 337 22.22 -6.19 10.60
CA GLY A 337 23.53 -5.57 10.39
C GLY A 337 23.43 -4.09 10.01
N PHE A 338 22.44 -3.71 9.20
CA PHE A 338 22.17 -2.31 8.88
C PHE A 338 21.89 -1.45 10.14
N PHE A 339 21.03 -1.92 11.05
CA PHE A 339 20.76 -1.18 12.29
C PHE A 339 21.91 -1.25 13.31
N MET A 340 22.70 -2.32 13.32
CA MET A 340 23.93 -2.37 14.13
C MET A 340 24.94 -1.29 13.71
N ASP A 341 25.05 -1.01 12.40
CA ASP A 341 25.92 0.03 11.84
C ASP A 341 25.18 1.34 11.53
N ILE A 342 24.06 1.61 12.24
CA ILE A 342 23.20 2.77 11.95
C ILE A 342 23.94 4.10 12.05
N GLU A 343 24.95 4.19 12.92
CA GLU A 343 25.79 5.38 13.13
C GLU A 343 26.54 5.80 11.86
N SER A 344 26.92 4.85 11.00
CA SER A 344 27.56 5.15 9.71
C SER A 344 26.68 6.01 8.78
N THR A 345 25.36 5.97 8.98
CA THR A 345 24.38 6.69 8.15
C THR A 345 24.31 8.18 8.45
N LYS A 346 24.93 8.67 9.54
CA LYS A 346 25.07 10.10 9.85
C LYS A 346 25.84 10.88 8.77
N ASN A 347 26.71 10.19 8.04
CA ASN A 347 27.51 10.79 6.97
C ASN A 347 26.79 10.81 5.60
N ILE A 348 25.58 10.24 5.52
CA ILE A 348 24.80 10.17 4.28
C ILE A 348 23.82 11.33 4.25
N ILE A 349 24.13 12.38 3.50
CA ILE A 349 23.23 13.53 3.32
C ILE A 349 22.18 13.20 2.25
N ILE A 350 20.90 13.40 2.57
CA ILE A 350 19.77 12.96 1.73
C ILE A 350 18.99 14.10 1.08
N ASN A 351 19.26 15.36 1.43
CA ASN A 351 18.62 16.53 0.83
C ASN A 351 19.50 17.79 0.92
N ASP A 352 19.08 18.84 0.19
CA ASP A 352 19.77 20.14 0.15
C ASP A 352 19.71 20.92 1.47
N ARG A 353 18.93 20.43 2.44
CA ARG A 353 18.86 20.98 3.80
C ARG A 353 19.91 20.36 4.74
N ASN A 354 20.86 19.59 4.22
CA ASN A 354 21.89 18.88 4.97
C ASN A 354 21.33 17.93 6.06
N VAL A 355 20.15 17.35 5.82
CA VAL A 355 19.60 16.31 6.71
C VAL A 355 20.33 15.00 6.43
N SER A 356 20.81 14.34 7.48
CA SER A 356 21.42 13.02 7.35
C SER A 356 20.36 11.91 7.26
N PHE A 357 20.73 10.77 6.70
CA PHE A 357 19.84 9.61 6.65
C PHE A 357 19.49 9.10 8.05
N PHE A 358 20.42 9.21 9.01
CA PHE A 358 20.18 8.92 10.42
C PHE A 358 19.04 9.79 10.98
N ASP A 359 19.11 11.12 10.79
CA ASP A 359 18.11 12.06 11.30
C ASP A 359 16.73 11.79 10.69
N PHE A 360 16.71 11.41 9.41
CA PHE A 360 15.48 10.99 8.73
C PHE A 360 14.88 9.74 9.37
N LEU A 361 15.67 8.69 9.57
CA LEU A 361 15.19 7.45 10.19
C LEU A 361 14.68 7.70 11.60
N GLN A 362 15.40 8.49 12.39
CA GLN A 362 15.00 8.86 13.74
C GLN A 362 13.66 9.60 13.74
N SER A 363 13.51 10.57 12.83
CA SER A 363 12.26 11.36 12.71
C SER A 363 11.08 10.50 12.27
N VAL A 364 11.26 9.64 11.25
CA VAL A 364 10.21 8.74 10.78
C VAL A 364 9.81 7.75 11.86
N LEU A 365 10.77 7.14 12.54
CA LEU A 365 10.51 6.16 13.57
C LEU A 365 9.76 6.79 14.76
N TRP A 366 10.17 7.97 15.19
CA TRP A 366 9.48 8.73 16.23
C TRP A 366 8.03 9.05 15.83
N ASN A 367 7.82 9.51 14.58
CA ASN A 367 6.47 9.85 14.08
C ASN A 367 5.54 8.65 13.93
N ILE A 368 6.07 7.46 13.61
CA ILE A 368 5.26 6.25 13.45
C ILE A 368 4.96 5.59 14.79
N THR A 369 5.94 5.57 15.69
CA THR A 369 5.89 4.69 16.87
C THR A 369 5.55 5.45 18.14
N ASN A 370 6.10 6.65 18.32
CA ASN A 370 6.07 7.45 19.55
C ASN A 370 6.36 6.63 20.83
N GLN A 371 7.12 5.54 20.71
CA GLN A 371 7.32 4.54 21.78
C GLN A 371 8.75 3.97 21.82
N PHE A 372 9.41 3.84 20.68
CA PHE A 372 10.77 3.31 20.57
C PHE A 372 11.58 4.07 19.52
N ASP A 373 12.91 3.96 19.58
CA ASP A 373 13.83 4.73 18.76
C ASP A 373 14.89 3.86 18.04
N LEU A 374 15.86 4.51 17.38
CA LEU A 374 16.89 3.79 16.63
C LEU A 374 17.84 3.00 17.52
N GLU A 375 18.01 3.36 18.79
CA GLU A 375 18.81 2.57 19.72
C GLU A 375 18.10 1.27 20.08
N ASP A 376 16.77 1.26 20.18
CA ASP A 376 15.99 0.01 20.33
C ASP A 376 16.15 -0.90 19.10
N MET A 377 16.08 -0.31 17.89
CA MET A 377 16.26 -1.03 16.62
C MET A 377 17.67 -1.64 16.51
N LYS A 378 18.68 -0.89 16.93
CA LYS A 378 20.10 -1.30 16.97
C LYS A 378 20.37 -2.35 18.05
N ALA A 379 19.76 -2.22 19.23
CA ALA A 379 19.83 -3.20 20.30
C ALA A 379 19.14 -4.51 19.92
N GLY A 380 18.29 -4.49 18.88
CA GLY A 380 17.51 -5.63 18.44
C GLY A 380 16.42 -6.00 19.45
N ARG A 381 15.94 -5.03 20.24
CA ARG A 381 14.95 -5.26 21.29
C ARG A 381 14.08 -4.03 21.50
N ILE A 382 12.76 -4.23 21.41
CA ILE A 382 11.73 -3.26 21.81
C ILE A 382 11.04 -3.82 23.04
N ARG A 383 10.93 -2.99 24.09
CA ARG A 383 10.22 -3.38 25.31
C ARG A 383 8.71 -3.29 25.11
N VAL A 384 8.01 -4.36 25.44
CA VAL A 384 6.54 -4.44 25.42
C VAL A 384 6.07 -4.71 26.83
N ASP A 385 5.25 -3.82 27.40
CA ASP A 385 4.81 -3.93 28.79
C ASP A 385 3.52 -4.74 28.93
N LYS A 386 2.66 -4.77 27.91
CA LYS A 386 1.37 -5.48 27.95
C LYS A 386 1.08 -6.23 26.66
N ASP A 387 0.36 -7.34 26.77
CA ASP A 387 0.02 -8.21 25.64
C ASP A 387 -0.72 -7.49 24.49
N TYR A 388 -1.55 -6.50 24.82
CA TYR A 388 -2.28 -5.74 23.82
C TYR A 388 -1.39 -4.82 22.97
N ASP A 389 -0.20 -4.46 23.46
CA ASP A 389 0.73 -3.58 22.76
C ASP A 389 1.41 -4.30 21.58
N TYR A 390 1.50 -5.64 21.59
CA TYR A 390 2.16 -6.39 20.51
C TYR A 390 1.52 -6.12 19.14
N VAL A 391 0.19 -6.12 19.06
CA VAL A 391 -0.53 -5.87 17.79
C VAL A 391 -0.14 -4.52 17.22
N GLU A 392 -0.26 -3.47 18.03
CA GLU A 392 0.00 -2.09 17.62
C GLU A 392 1.48 -1.88 17.27
N ILE A 393 2.40 -2.48 18.04
CA ILE A 393 3.84 -2.39 17.75
C ILE A 393 4.19 -3.15 16.47
N ILE A 394 3.63 -4.34 16.22
CA ILE A 394 3.84 -5.11 14.97
C ILE A 394 3.38 -4.28 13.76
N GLU A 395 2.22 -3.63 13.84
CA GLU A 395 1.69 -2.75 12.79
C GLU A 395 2.59 -1.52 12.56
N ARG A 396 3.04 -0.87 13.64
CA ARG A 396 3.92 0.31 13.60
C ARG A 396 5.31 -0.02 13.06
N VAL A 397 5.93 -1.11 13.50
CA VAL A 397 7.21 -1.59 12.93
C VAL A 397 7.01 -1.92 11.46
N SER A 398 5.93 -2.63 11.09
CA SER A 398 5.63 -2.93 9.69
C SER A 398 5.52 -1.67 8.83
N LYS A 399 4.88 -0.62 9.34
CA LYS A 399 4.77 0.68 8.66
C LYS A 399 6.14 1.34 8.49
N PHE A 400 7.00 1.29 9.50
CA PHE A 400 8.37 1.79 9.40
C PHE A 400 9.18 1.02 8.35
N LEU A 401 9.08 -0.32 8.33
CA LEU A 401 9.72 -1.17 7.33
C LEU A 401 9.27 -0.83 5.91
N ASP A 402 8.02 -0.37 5.74
CA ASP A 402 7.50 0.07 4.44
C ASP A 402 8.10 1.41 3.99
N VAL A 403 8.38 2.33 4.92
CA VAL A 403 9.04 3.60 4.60
C VAL A 403 10.47 3.37 4.10
N ILE A 404 11.19 2.43 4.72
CA ILE A 404 12.57 2.09 4.33
C ILE A 404 12.64 1.04 3.20
N ASN A 405 11.49 0.62 2.66
CA ASN A 405 11.37 -0.38 1.60
C ASN A 405 12.04 -1.75 1.89
N TYR A 406 11.97 -2.21 3.14
CA TYR A 406 12.44 -3.55 3.51
C TYR A 406 11.41 -4.61 3.09
N LYS A 407 11.79 -5.48 2.15
CA LYS A 407 11.00 -6.61 1.63
C LYS A 407 9.56 -6.26 1.22
N THR A 408 9.33 -5.03 0.77
CA THR A 408 8.00 -4.56 0.30
C THR A 408 7.66 -5.10 -1.09
N GLU A 409 6.47 -4.78 -1.61
CA GLU A 409 6.07 -5.03 -3.00
C GLU A 409 6.51 -3.92 -3.96
N ARG A 410 6.62 -4.20 -5.27
CA ARG A 410 6.98 -3.13 -6.23
C ARG A 410 5.80 -2.18 -6.40
N ILE A 411 6.06 -0.88 -6.53
CA ILE A 411 5.00 0.15 -6.56
C ILE A 411 3.95 -0.06 -7.68
N ARG A 412 4.35 -0.70 -8.77
CA ARG A 412 3.48 -1.05 -9.91
C ARG A 412 2.55 -2.23 -9.63
N ASP A 413 2.85 -3.05 -8.63
CA ASP A 413 2.11 -4.27 -8.31
C ASP A 413 0.98 -3.95 -7.30
N LYS A 414 0.06 -3.04 -7.67
CA LYS A 414 -1.02 -2.51 -6.81
C LYS A 414 -1.72 -3.62 -6.01
N LYS A 415 -2.14 -4.70 -6.67
CA LYS A 415 -2.85 -5.82 -6.02
C LYS A 415 -2.07 -6.45 -4.86
N LYS A 416 -0.75 -6.60 -5.00
CA LYS A 416 0.09 -7.15 -3.93
C LYS A 416 0.31 -6.16 -2.79
N ILE A 417 0.35 -4.86 -3.10
CA ILE A 417 0.42 -3.83 -2.06
C ILE A 417 -0.87 -3.82 -1.24
N LEU A 418 -2.04 -3.94 -1.90
CA LEU A 418 -3.32 -4.07 -1.20
C LEU A 418 -3.33 -5.30 -0.29
N SER A 419 -2.95 -6.49 -0.79
CA SER A 419 -2.90 -7.72 0.03
C SER A 419 -1.92 -7.63 1.19
N SER A 420 -0.83 -6.86 1.06
CA SER A 420 0.13 -6.68 2.16
C SER A 420 -0.45 -6.01 3.41
N TYR A 421 -1.65 -5.43 3.33
CA TYR A 421 -2.41 -5.03 4.51
C TYR A 421 -2.77 -6.26 5.36
N GLN A 422 -3.30 -7.30 4.74
CA GLN A 422 -3.73 -8.53 5.43
C GLN A 422 -2.54 -9.34 5.95
N ASP A 423 -1.41 -9.35 5.22
CA ASP A 423 -0.15 -9.94 5.70
C ASP A 423 0.26 -9.39 7.08
N VAL A 424 0.14 -8.07 7.27
CA VAL A 424 0.42 -7.42 8.56
C VAL A 424 -0.57 -7.87 9.63
N GLN A 425 -1.85 -8.02 9.27
CA GLN A 425 -2.88 -8.50 10.19
C GLN A 425 -2.65 -9.96 10.60
N HIS A 426 -2.24 -10.83 9.68
CA HIS A 426 -1.84 -12.19 9.99
C HIS A 426 -0.65 -12.22 10.97
N LEU A 427 0.40 -11.42 10.72
CA LEU A 427 1.53 -11.27 11.66
C LEU A 427 1.08 -10.79 13.04
N ALA A 428 0.19 -9.80 13.08
CA ALA A 428 -0.28 -9.19 14.32
C ALA A 428 -1.20 -10.11 15.14
N HIS A 429 -1.75 -11.17 14.55
CA HIS A 429 -2.55 -12.18 15.27
C HIS A 429 -1.74 -13.44 15.59
N ALA A 430 -0.78 -13.81 14.74
CA ALA A 430 -0.03 -15.04 14.88
C ALA A 430 0.98 -15.03 16.05
N TRP A 431 1.35 -13.87 16.61
CA TRP A 431 2.41 -13.76 17.65
C TRP A 431 2.12 -14.54 18.94
N LYS A 432 0.85 -14.89 19.21
CA LYS A 432 0.45 -15.67 20.39
C LYS A 432 0.49 -17.19 20.14
N ALA A 433 0.69 -17.62 18.89
CA ALA A 433 0.81 -19.03 18.52
C ALA A 433 2.23 -19.56 18.73
N ASP A 434 2.39 -20.89 18.84
CA ASP A 434 3.72 -21.51 18.82
C ASP A 434 4.34 -21.46 17.42
N TYR A 435 3.51 -21.63 16.39
CA TYR A 435 3.92 -21.66 15.00
C TYR A 435 3.02 -20.78 14.12
N PHE A 436 3.65 -20.10 13.16
CA PHE A 436 2.97 -19.45 12.04
C PHE A 436 3.32 -20.19 10.75
N LEU A 437 2.33 -20.89 10.19
CA LEU A 437 2.45 -21.70 8.97
C LEU A 437 2.10 -20.87 7.72
N THR A 438 3.13 -20.52 6.94
CA THR A 438 3.03 -19.75 5.68
C THR A 438 4.14 -20.14 4.71
N ASN A 439 3.88 -20.05 3.41
CA ASN A 439 4.89 -20.23 2.36
C ASN A 439 5.41 -18.88 1.80
N ASP A 440 4.99 -17.74 2.37
CA ASP A 440 5.43 -16.42 1.90
C ASP A 440 6.79 -16.02 2.50
N ASP A 441 7.83 -16.09 1.67
CA ASP A 441 9.21 -15.74 2.07
C ASP A 441 9.34 -14.29 2.58
N ARG A 442 8.64 -13.33 1.98
CA ARG A 442 8.74 -11.92 2.39
C ARG A 442 8.07 -11.73 3.73
N LEU A 443 6.93 -12.38 3.93
CA LEU A 443 6.22 -12.37 5.21
C LEU A 443 7.08 -12.98 6.31
N ILE A 444 7.75 -14.11 6.03
CA ILE A 444 8.67 -14.77 6.96
C ILE A 444 9.85 -13.85 7.30
N GLU A 445 10.50 -13.24 6.32
CA GLU A 445 11.66 -12.36 6.55
C GLU A 445 11.28 -11.12 7.38
N ARG A 446 10.13 -10.51 7.08
CA ARG A 446 9.62 -9.35 7.84
C ARG A 446 9.18 -9.76 9.24
N GLY A 447 8.38 -10.82 9.33
CA GLY A 447 7.86 -11.34 10.58
C GLY A 447 8.96 -11.81 11.52
N SER A 448 9.98 -12.50 11.01
CA SER A 448 11.12 -12.96 11.81
C SER A 448 11.91 -11.80 12.40
N TYR A 449 12.10 -10.72 11.63
CA TYR A 449 12.75 -9.51 12.14
C TYR A 449 11.90 -8.85 13.24
N ILE A 450 10.61 -8.63 12.99
CA ILE A 450 9.70 -8.01 13.96
C ILE A 450 9.59 -8.85 15.24
N TYR A 451 9.38 -10.17 15.12
CA TYR A 451 9.29 -11.07 16.27
C TYR A 451 10.61 -11.13 17.05
N GLY A 452 11.75 -11.05 16.36
CA GLY A 452 13.06 -10.90 16.97
C GLY A 452 13.17 -9.65 17.84
N LEU A 453 12.77 -8.49 17.32
CA LEU A 453 12.74 -7.23 18.08
C LEU A 453 11.85 -7.32 19.33
N LEU A 454 10.71 -8.02 19.22
CA LEU A 454 9.72 -8.10 20.31
C LEU A 454 9.96 -9.28 21.26
N GLY A 455 10.95 -10.14 20.98
CA GLY A 455 11.17 -11.37 21.75
C GLY A 455 10.01 -12.38 21.66
N VAL A 456 9.21 -12.31 20.59
CA VAL A 456 8.10 -13.23 20.32
C VAL A 456 8.66 -14.63 20.02
N LYS A 457 8.06 -15.65 20.62
CA LYS A 457 8.52 -17.05 20.53
C LYS A 457 7.95 -17.83 19.36
N THR A 458 6.94 -17.28 18.67
CA THR A 458 6.32 -17.90 17.50
C THR A 458 7.35 -18.18 16.42
N LYS A 459 7.37 -19.43 15.94
CA LYS A 459 8.26 -19.84 14.85
C LYS A 459 7.54 -19.87 13.52
N PHE A 460 8.15 -19.31 12.49
CA PHE A 460 7.69 -19.48 11.12
C PHE A 460 8.00 -20.91 10.65
N ILE A 461 7.04 -21.55 10.01
CA ILE A 461 7.20 -22.88 9.39
C ILE A 461 6.58 -22.87 8.00
N LYS A 462 7.22 -23.54 7.06
CA LYS A 462 6.70 -23.77 5.71
C LYS A 462 6.05 -25.13 5.57
N ASP A 463 5.31 -25.33 4.49
CA ASP A 463 4.61 -26.58 4.21
C ASP A 463 5.55 -27.80 4.11
N ASN A 464 6.76 -27.59 3.61
CA ASN A 464 7.80 -28.61 3.46
C ASN A 464 8.50 -28.98 4.79
N GLU A 465 8.44 -28.11 5.79
CA GLU A 465 9.00 -28.29 7.14
C GLU A 465 8.00 -28.93 8.10
N LEU A 466 6.71 -28.99 7.75
CA LEU A 466 5.68 -29.68 8.55
C LEU A 466 5.99 -31.15 8.84
N ALA A 467 6.83 -31.79 8.02
CA ALA A 467 7.25 -33.16 8.25
C ALA A 467 8.14 -33.27 9.50
N ASP A 468 8.83 -32.21 9.91
CA ASP A 468 9.68 -32.17 11.09
C ASP A 468 8.86 -32.01 12.39
N LEU A 469 7.57 -31.70 12.26
CA LEU A 469 6.60 -31.66 13.35
C LEU A 469 5.94 -33.02 13.63
N LYS A 470 6.15 -34.02 12.77
CA LYS A 470 5.67 -35.40 12.97
C LYS A 470 6.56 -36.17 13.92
#